data_AF-A0A4V2GDD1-F1
#
_entry.id   AF-A0A4V2GDD1-F1
#
_cell.length_a   1.000
_cell.length_b   1.000
_cell.length_c   1.000
_cell.angle_alpha   90.00
_cell.angle_beta   90.00
_cell.angle_gamma   90.00
#
_symmetry.space_group_name_H-M   'P 1'
#
loop_
_entity.id
_entity.type
_entity.pdbx_description
1 polymer ?
#
loop_
_entity_poly.entity_id
_entity_poly.type
_entity_poly.pdbx_seq_one_letter_code
_entity_poly.pdbx_strand_id
1 'polypeptide(L)'
;MREAAEVVELRRLWWGGMTNNWWNASTDQLTVCSRSALVEVAAVLPAPGRIVVARIDGTRMTDADHAFYEFSDALLFPGYFGWNWNALSDCLRDLSWLPADGYLIVIENAPRLLSSDAEDQHTLFRILSRAVHHWASPLGQPDGKGVPLKVLLLCDRDEEAALLRQEIASAVRNMR
;
A
#
# COMPACT_ATOMS: atom_id res chain seq x y z
N MET A 1 22.16 31.61 -3.02
CA MET A 1 22.99 30.60 -2.32
C MET A 1 22.79 30.58 -0.80
N ARG A 2 21.64 31.02 -0.25
CA ARG A 2 21.33 30.89 1.19
C ARG A 2 20.26 29.83 1.52
N GLU A 3 19.47 29.37 0.54
CA GLU A 3 18.38 28.40 0.76
C GLU A 3 18.84 26.95 0.99
N ALA A 4 19.97 26.51 0.42
CA ALA A 4 20.37 25.10 0.52
C ALA A 4 20.89 24.70 1.93
N ALA A 5 21.42 25.65 2.70
CA ALA A 5 21.92 25.39 4.05
C ALA A 5 20.77 25.31 5.08
N GLU A 6 19.73 26.13 4.92
CA GLU A 6 18.58 26.19 5.82
C GLU A 6 17.73 24.90 5.73
N VAL A 7 17.61 24.30 4.54
CA VAL A 7 16.93 23.01 4.33
C VAL A 7 17.68 21.83 4.97
N VAL A 8 19.02 21.90 5.06
CA VAL A 8 19.85 20.86 5.70
C VAL A 8 19.86 21.00 7.22
N GLU A 9 19.83 22.23 7.75
CA GLU A 9 19.77 22.52 9.18
C GLU A 9 18.39 22.15 9.78
N LEU A 10 17.30 22.46 9.05
CA LEU A 10 15.94 22.04 9.41
C LEU A 10 15.79 20.51 9.39
N ARG A 11 16.49 19.80 8.50
CA ARG A 11 16.51 18.32 8.49
C ARG A 11 17.16 17.69 9.71
N ARG A 12 18.11 18.36 10.38
CA ARG A 12 18.72 17.86 11.62
C ARG A 12 17.85 18.08 12.86
N LEU A 13 17.09 19.16 12.89
CA LEU A 13 16.20 19.50 14.01
C LEU A 13 14.88 18.72 13.99
N TRP A 14 14.44 18.21 12.84
CA TRP A 14 13.24 17.38 12.71
C TRP A 14 13.44 15.88 13.00
N TRP A 15 14.69 15.36 13.00
CA TRP A 15 14.96 13.94 13.31
C TRP A 15 15.01 13.63 14.82
N GLY A 16 14.95 14.65 15.68
CA GLY A 16 15.18 14.51 17.12
C GLY A 16 13.94 14.32 18.00
N GLY A 17 12.70 14.32 17.48
CA GLY A 17 11.54 14.37 18.39
C GLY A 17 10.16 14.01 17.85
N MET A 18 9.96 13.77 16.56
CA MET A 18 8.70 13.19 16.06
C MET A 18 8.88 11.69 15.88
N THR A 19 8.57 10.94 16.93
CA THR A 19 8.40 9.49 16.84
C THR A 19 7.28 9.22 15.83
N ASN A 20 7.71 8.78 14.66
CA ASN A 20 6.88 8.61 13.46
C ASN A 20 5.91 7.44 13.67
N ASN A 21 4.74 7.72 14.25
CA ASN A 21 3.76 6.68 14.61
C ASN A 21 3.15 5.99 13.38
N TRP A 22 3.24 6.52 12.17
CA TRP A 22 2.60 5.89 11.00
C TRP A 22 3.26 4.57 10.56
N TRP A 23 4.59 4.52 10.56
CA TRP A 23 5.34 3.30 10.24
C TRP A 23 5.45 2.34 11.43
N ASN A 24 5.44 2.89 12.65
CA ASN A 24 5.58 2.12 13.89
C ASN A 24 4.24 1.71 14.52
N ALA A 25 3.11 2.30 14.13
CA ALA A 25 1.80 1.87 14.58
C ALA A 25 1.32 0.67 13.75
N SER A 26 0.91 -0.38 14.46
CA SER A 26 0.08 -1.45 13.92
C SER A 26 -1.23 -0.83 13.43
N THR A 27 -1.25 -0.51 12.15
CA THR A 27 -2.47 -0.35 11.37
C THR A 27 -2.47 -1.51 10.40
N ASP A 28 -3.07 -2.62 10.85
CA ASP A 28 -3.26 -3.87 10.12
C ASP A 28 -4.31 -3.75 9.00
N GLN A 29 -4.59 -2.52 8.54
CA GLN A 29 -5.72 -2.20 7.68
C GLN A 29 -5.26 -1.40 6.46
N LEU A 30 -6.00 -1.59 5.36
CA LEU A 30 -5.88 -0.78 4.16
C LEU A 30 -6.23 0.67 4.49
N THR A 31 -5.35 1.60 4.13
CA THR A 31 -5.62 3.03 4.35
C THR A 31 -6.36 3.58 3.13
N VAL A 32 -7.52 4.18 3.34
CA VAL A 32 -8.24 4.93 2.29
C VAL A 32 -8.12 6.41 2.58
N CYS A 33 -7.71 7.20 1.60
CA CYS A 33 -7.56 8.64 1.69
C CYS A 33 -8.24 9.33 0.49
N SER A 34 -8.83 10.50 0.72
CA SER A 34 -9.28 11.37 -0.36
C SER A 34 -8.17 12.31 -0.81
N ARG A 35 -8.35 12.97 -1.97
CA ARG A 35 -7.38 13.94 -2.50
C ARG A 35 -7.17 15.14 -1.57
N SER A 36 -8.17 15.53 -0.78
CA SER A 36 -8.06 16.56 0.26
C SER A 36 -7.13 16.15 1.41
N ALA A 37 -6.99 14.85 1.68
CA ALA A 37 -6.12 14.30 2.73
C ALA A 37 -4.68 13.95 2.25
N LEU A 38 -4.42 13.99 0.95
CA LEU A 38 -3.13 13.55 0.35
C LEU A 38 -1.91 14.36 0.82
N VAL A 39 -2.11 15.62 1.21
CA VAL A 39 -1.04 16.51 1.69
C VAL A 39 -0.37 15.96 2.94
N GLU A 40 -1.08 15.14 3.72
CA GLU A 40 -0.56 14.55 4.96
C GLU A 40 0.35 13.35 4.69
N VAL A 41 0.08 12.53 3.67
CA VAL A 41 0.82 11.28 3.40
C VAL A 41 2.25 11.53 2.92
N ALA A 42 2.46 12.54 2.08
CA ALA A 42 3.78 12.88 1.54
C ALA A 42 4.77 13.32 2.65
N ALA A 43 4.25 13.89 3.74
CA ALA A 43 5.04 14.31 4.89
C ALA A 43 5.54 13.15 5.76
N VAL A 44 4.98 11.94 5.58
CA VAL A 44 5.27 10.78 6.43
C VAL A 44 6.11 9.71 5.73
N LEU A 45 6.46 9.89 4.46
CA LEU A 45 7.34 8.96 3.75
C LEU A 45 8.76 9.01 4.35
N PRO A 46 9.41 7.84 4.55
CA PRO A 46 10.79 7.79 5.01
C PRO A 46 11.73 8.38 3.95
N ALA A 47 12.98 8.60 4.34
CA ALA A 47 13.99 9.13 3.45
C ALA A 47 14.03 8.34 2.12
N PRO A 48 14.14 9.01 0.96
CA PRO A 48 14.22 8.36 -0.34
C PRO A 48 15.32 7.27 -0.37
N GLY A 49 15.05 6.17 -1.08
CA GLY A 49 16.03 5.09 -1.30
C GLY A 49 16.04 3.98 -0.25
N ARG A 50 15.10 3.98 0.71
CA ARG A 50 14.93 2.89 1.69
C ARG A 50 13.65 2.07 1.51
N ILE A 51 12.64 2.64 0.85
CA ILE A 51 11.37 1.97 0.59
C ILE A 51 11.11 1.84 -0.90
N VAL A 52 10.35 0.80 -1.25
CA VAL A 52 9.77 0.63 -2.57
C VAL A 52 8.36 1.24 -2.56
N VAL A 53 8.06 2.05 -3.57
CA VAL A 53 6.74 2.63 -3.77
C VAL A 53 6.20 2.16 -5.12
N ALA A 54 5.17 1.33 -5.09
CA ALA A 54 4.43 0.89 -6.27
C ALA A 54 3.21 1.78 -6.45
N ARG A 55 3.10 2.47 -7.60
CA ARG A 55 1.92 3.27 -7.94
C ARG A 55 1.12 2.55 -9.03
N ILE A 56 -0.16 2.35 -8.78
CA ILE A 56 -1.08 1.62 -9.65
C ILE A 56 -2.30 2.50 -9.89
N ASP A 57 -2.84 2.51 -11.11
CA ASP A 57 -4.05 3.25 -11.44
C ASP A 57 -5.27 2.32 -11.47
N GLY A 58 -6.19 2.51 -10.54
CA GLY A 58 -7.43 1.74 -10.45
C GLY A 58 -8.32 1.85 -11.70
N THR A 59 -8.18 2.90 -12.52
CA THR A 59 -8.90 2.99 -13.80
C THR A 59 -8.42 1.99 -14.84
N ARG A 60 -7.19 1.49 -14.69
CA ARG A 60 -6.60 0.49 -15.58
C ARG A 60 -6.93 -0.94 -15.14
N MET A 61 -7.51 -1.12 -13.95
CA MET A 61 -7.86 -2.43 -13.38
C MET A 61 -9.34 -2.77 -13.65
N THR A 62 -9.71 -2.89 -14.92
CA THR A 62 -11.12 -3.08 -15.33
C THR A 62 -11.65 -4.49 -15.06
N ASP A 63 -10.76 -5.47 -15.00
CA ASP A 63 -11.02 -6.88 -14.71
C ASP A 63 -9.79 -7.50 -14.00
N ALA A 64 -9.90 -8.77 -13.63
CA ALA A 64 -8.84 -9.51 -12.94
C ALA A 64 -7.51 -9.51 -13.71
N ASP A 65 -7.53 -9.74 -15.03
CA ASP A 65 -6.32 -9.82 -15.85
C ASP A 65 -5.56 -8.49 -15.85
N HIS A 66 -6.29 -7.38 -16.01
CA HIS A 66 -5.67 -6.06 -15.93
C HIS A 66 -5.19 -5.73 -14.51
N ALA A 67 -5.91 -6.15 -13.47
CA ALA A 67 -5.43 -6.01 -12.10
C ALA A 67 -4.10 -6.76 -11.90
N PHE A 68 -4.00 -8.01 -12.36
CA PHE A 68 -2.78 -8.80 -12.30
C PHE A 68 -1.62 -8.13 -13.04
N TYR A 69 -1.88 -7.58 -14.22
CA TYR A 69 -0.88 -6.86 -15.00
C TYR A 69 -0.35 -5.64 -14.25
N GLU A 70 -1.21 -4.78 -13.71
CA GLU A 70 -0.80 -3.57 -13.00
C GLU A 70 0.04 -3.88 -11.75
N PHE A 71 -0.32 -4.92 -10.98
CA PHE A 71 0.50 -5.35 -9.83
C PHE A 71 1.84 -5.94 -10.28
N SER A 72 1.83 -6.78 -11.31
CA SER A 72 3.03 -7.44 -11.83
C SER A 72 4.04 -6.41 -12.33
N ASP A 73 3.59 -5.43 -13.10
CA ASP A 73 4.44 -4.34 -13.62
C ASP A 73 4.97 -3.45 -12.49
N ALA A 74 4.10 -3.00 -11.58
CA ALA A 74 4.48 -2.05 -10.53
C ALA A 74 5.39 -2.65 -9.44
N LEU A 75 5.31 -3.97 -9.19
CA LEU A 75 6.11 -4.68 -8.18
C LEU A 75 7.16 -5.62 -8.79
N LEU A 76 7.36 -5.53 -10.11
CA LEU A 76 8.35 -6.32 -10.85
C LEU A 76 8.24 -7.82 -10.55
N PHE A 77 7.01 -8.36 -10.62
CA PHE A 77 6.79 -9.77 -10.30
C PHE A 77 7.62 -10.68 -11.21
N PRO A 78 8.06 -11.84 -10.70
CA PRO A 78 8.89 -12.76 -11.47
C PRO A 78 8.16 -13.31 -12.69
N GLY A 79 8.91 -13.70 -13.72
CA GLY A 79 8.34 -14.25 -14.96
C GLY A 79 7.55 -15.56 -14.81
N TYR A 80 7.62 -16.21 -13.65
CA TYR A 80 6.80 -17.38 -13.29
C TYR A 80 5.45 -17.01 -12.66
N PHE A 81 5.11 -15.72 -12.57
CA PHE A 81 3.84 -15.26 -12.03
C PHE A 81 2.65 -15.94 -12.72
N GLY A 82 1.75 -16.51 -11.92
CA GLY A 82 0.71 -17.43 -12.38
C GLY A 82 -0.57 -16.81 -12.93
N TRP A 83 -0.67 -15.48 -13.00
CA TRP A 83 -1.84 -14.75 -13.56
C TRP A 83 -3.19 -15.17 -12.97
N ASN A 84 -3.25 -15.29 -11.65
CA ASN A 84 -4.47 -15.60 -10.92
C ASN A 84 -4.42 -15.04 -9.48
N TRP A 85 -5.57 -15.03 -8.81
CA TRP A 85 -5.71 -14.48 -7.45
C TRP A 85 -4.80 -15.15 -6.41
N ASN A 86 -4.57 -16.46 -6.50
CA ASN A 86 -3.68 -17.16 -5.57
C ASN A 86 -2.23 -16.73 -5.79
N ALA A 87 -1.78 -16.65 -7.05
CA ALA A 87 -0.45 -16.17 -7.39
C ALA A 87 -0.23 -14.72 -6.93
N LEU A 88 -1.23 -13.84 -7.10
CA LEU A 88 -1.16 -12.47 -6.59
C LEU A 88 -1.00 -12.45 -5.06
N SER A 89 -1.78 -13.26 -4.35
CA SER A 89 -1.70 -13.39 -2.90
C SER A 89 -0.35 -13.92 -2.42
N ASP A 90 0.26 -14.85 -3.16
CA ASP A 90 1.60 -15.37 -2.85
C ASP A 90 2.66 -14.29 -3.07
N CYS A 91 2.65 -13.62 -4.23
CA CYS A 91 3.63 -12.58 -4.54
C CYS A 91 3.52 -11.35 -3.62
N LEU A 92 2.33 -10.97 -3.14
CA LEU A 92 2.21 -9.86 -2.19
C LEU A 92 2.67 -10.21 -0.77
N ARG A 93 2.81 -11.50 -0.44
CA ARG A 93 3.34 -11.98 0.85
C ARG A 93 4.82 -12.33 0.80
N ASP A 94 5.37 -12.54 -0.38
CA ASP A 94 6.80 -12.76 -0.61
C ASP A 94 7.29 -11.79 -1.69
N LEU A 95 8.03 -10.76 -1.28
CA LEU A 95 8.65 -9.78 -2.18
C LEU A 95 10.18 -9.93 -2.18
N SER A 96 10.69 -11.15 -1.97
CA SER A 96 12.13 -11.41 -1.81
C SER A 96 12.99 -10.99 -3.02
N TRP A 97 12.43 -10.89 -4.22
CA TRP A 97 13.13 -10.38 -5.42
C TRP A 97 13.26 -8.85 -5.45
N LEU A 98 12.53 -8.13 -4.61
CA LEU A 98 12.50 -6.67 -4.56
C LEU A 98 12.84 -6.17 -3.15
N PRO A 99 14.04 -6.47 -2.60
CA PRO A 99 14.36 -6.20 -1.20
C PRO A 99 14.31 -4.70 -0.86
N ALA A 100 13.63 -4.35 0.22
CA ALA A 100 13.50 -2.98 0.73
C ALA A 100 13.33 -2.95 2.26
N ASP A 101 13.54 -1.79 2.89
CA ASP A 101 13.24 -1.57 4.32
C ASP A 101 11.74 -1.36 4.57
N GLY A 102 10.93 -1.27 3.51
CA GLY A 102 9.47 -1.16 3.57
C GLY A 102 8.85 -1.04 2.17
N TYR A 103 7.56 -1.37 2.08
CA TYR A 103 6.78 -1.33 0.85
C TYR A 103 5.55 -0.45 1.02
N LEU A 104 5.30 0.40 0.04
CA LEU A 104 4.07 1.18 -0.07
C LEU A 104 3.44 0.95 -1.44
N ILE A 105 2.24 0.39 -1.44
CA ILE A 105 1.40 0.29 -2.64
C ILE A 105 0.41 1.45 -2.60
N VAL A 106 0.40 2.28 -3.63
CA VAL A 106 -0.53 3.39 -3.81
C VAL A 106 -1.43 3.06 -5.00
N ILE A 107 -2.72 2.87 -4.73
CA ILE A 107 -3.74 2.67 -5.77
C ILE A 107 -4.47 4.00 -5.94
N GLU A 108 -4.19 4.67 -7.06
CA GLU A 108 -4.90 5.86 -7.50
C GLU A 108 -6.27 5.50 -8.07
N ASN A 109 -7.20 6.46 -8.07
CA ASN A 109 -8.56 6.25 -8.59
C ASN A 109 -9.22 4.98 -8.04
N ALA A 110 -8.96 4.66 -6.77
CA ALA A 110 -9.31 3.39 -6.16
C ALA A 110 -10.80 3.01 -6.27
N PRO A 111 -11.77 3.95 -6.21
CA PRO A 111 -13.18 3.61 -6.42
C PRO A 111 -13.52 3.04 -7.81
N ARG A 112 -12.59 3.09 -8.77
CA ARG A 112 -12.80 2.58 -10.14
C ARG A 112 -12.28 1.15 -10.32
N LEU A 113 -11.38 0.68 -9.45
CA LEU A 113 -10.80 -0.65 -9.56
C LEU A 113 -11.89 -1.71 -9.49
N LEU A 114 -11.93 -2.60 -10.49
CA LEU A 114 -12.87 -3.72 -10.57
C LEU A 114 -14.33 -3.33 -10.33
N SER A 115 -14.71 -2.09 -10.65
CA SER A 115 -16.03 -1.53 -10.29
C SER A 115 -17.22 -2.25 -10.93
N SER A 116 -16.99 -3.05 -11.96
CA SER A 116 -17.99 -3.89 -12.64
C SER A 116 -18.10 -5.31 -12.08
N ASP A 117 -17.17 -5.74 -11.21
CA ASP A 117 -17.17 -7.08 -10.60
C ASP A 117 -16.88 -6.99 -9.10
N ALA A 118 -17.94 -7.03 -8.31
CA ALA A 118 -17.85 -6.93 -6.85
C ALA A 118 -17.12 -8.13 -6.22
N GLU A 119 -17.20 -9.32 -6.82
CA GLU A 119 -16.56 -10.52 -6.27
C GLU A 119 -15.05 -10.45 -6.42
N ASP A 120 -14.57 -10.09 -7.60
CA ASP A 120 -13.15 -9.87 -7.86
C ASP A 120 -12.61 -8.69 -7.05
N GLN A 121 -13.38 -7.59 -6.96
CA GLN A 121 -13.01 -6.44 -6.12
C GLN A 121 -12.85 -6.83 -4.65
N HIS A 122 -13.81 -7.58 -4.09
CA HIS A 122 -13.73 -8.06 -2.71
C HIS A 122 -12.58 -9.05 -2.52
N THR A 123 -12.31 -9.91 -3.52
CA THR A 123 -11.16 -10.81 -3.51
C THR A 123 -9.86 -10.05 -3.41
N LEU A 124 -9.67 -9.01 -4.22
CA LEU A 124 -8.48 -8.17 -4.15
C LEU A 124 -8.34 -7.47 -2.79
N PHE A 125 -9.40 -6.89 -2.23
CA PHE A 125 -9.33 -6.26 -0.90
C PHE A 125 -8.93 -7.25 0.20
N ARG A 126 -9.43 -8.48 0.16
CA ARG A 126 -9.02 -9.54 1.09
C ARG A 126 -7.54 -9.89 0.92
N ILE A 127 -7.05 -10.00 -0.31
CA ILE A 127 -5.64 -10.29 -0.60
C ILE A 127 -4.74 -9.17 -0.07
N LEU A 128 -5.05 -7.90 -0.38
CA LEU A 128 -4.29 -6.75 0.09
C LEU A 128 -4.27 -6.69 1.63
N SER A 129 -5.42 -6.92 2.26
CA SER A 129 -5.51 -6.92 3.73
C SER A 129 -4.67 -8.03 4.35
N ARG A 130 -4.67 -9.23 3.76
CA ARG A 130 -3.85 -10.36 4.21
C ARG A 130 -2.36 -10.07 4.04
N ALA A 131 -1.96 -9.42 2.94
CA ALA A 131 -0.58 -9.02 2.72
C ALA A 131 -0.13 -8.02 3.80
N VAL A 132 -0.89 -6.94 4.02
CA VAL A 132 -0.58 -5.96 5.09
C VAL A 132 -0.43 -6.64 6.46
N HIS A 133 -1.36 -7.53 6.80
CA HIS A 133 -1.32 -8.25 8.08
C HIS A 133 -0.13 -9.24 8.17
N HIS A 134 0.19 -9.93 7.07
CA HIS A 134 1.34 -10.84 6.99
C HIS A 134 2.65 -10.12 7.32
N TRP A 135 2.89 -8.97 6.69
CA TRP A 135 4.09 -8.17 6.91
C TRP A 135 4.10 -7.43 8.26
N ALA A 136 2.93 -7.17 8.86
CA ALA A 136 2.82 -6.60 10.20
C ALA A 136 3.13 -7.63 11.31
N SER A 137 2.97 -8.94 11.04
CA SER A 137 3.19 -9.99 12.02
C SER A 137 4.69 -10.15 12.34
N PRO A 138 5.10 -10.06 13.63
CA PRO A 138 6.49 -10.25 14.04
C PRO A 138 6.95 -11.71 13.97
N LEU A 139 6.04 -12.67 13.80
CA LEU A 139 6.34 -14.09 13.73
C LEU A 139 6.90 -14.46 12.35
N GLY A 140 8.23 -14.61 12.26
CA GLY A 140 8.94 -14.96 11.02
C GLY A 140 10.14 -14.06 10.71
N GLN A 141 10.43 -13.07 11.55
CA GLN A 141 11.44 -12.04 11.28
C GLN A 141 12.73 -12.29 12.07
N PRO A 142 13.91 -12.36 11.42
CA PRO A 142 15.17 -12.73 12.07
C PRO A 142 15.67 -11.74 13.14
N ASP A 143 15.27 -10.46 13.09
CA ASP A 143 15.75 -9.41 13.99
C ASP A 143 14.64 -8.65 14.76
N GLY A 144 13.37 -9.11 14.69
CA GLY A 144 12.23 -8.45 15.35
C GLY A 144 11.89 -7.04 14.82
N LYS A 145 12.49 -6.62 13.70
CA LYS A 145 12.14 -5.41 12.95
C LYS A 145 11.48 -5.82 11.65
N GLY A 146 10.16 -5.71 11.60
CA GLY A 146 9.40 -6.06 10.40
C GLY A 146 9.68 -5.10 9.28
N VAL A 147 9.67 -5.61 8.06
CA VAL A 147 9.59 -4.78 6.85
C VAL A 147 8.10 -4.48 6.64
N PRO A 148 7.63 -3.25 6.92
CA PRO A 148 6.21 -2.96 6.83
C PRO A 148 5.77 -2.92 5.36
N LEU A 149 4.65 -3.57 5.06
CA LEU A 149 3.90 -3.34 3.82
C LEU A 149 2.64 -2.53 4.14
N LYS A 150 2.48 -1.39 3.49
CA LYS A 150 1.30 -0.52 3.60
C LYS A 150 0.62 -0.38 2.23
N VAL A 151 -0.70 -0.29 2.26
CA VAL A 151 -1.52 -0.06 1.07
C VAL A 151 -2.36 1.19 1.28
N LEU A 152 -2.27 2.12 0.33
CA LEU A 152 -2.98 3.37 0.29
C LEU A 152 -3.91 3.41 -0.93
N LEU A 153 -5.21 3.54 -0.69
CA LEU A 153 -6.25 3.66 -1.70
C LEU A 153 -6.68 5.13 -1.77
N LEU A 154 -6.45 5.76 -2.92
CA LEU A 154 -6.72 7.17 -3.13
C LEU A 154 -8.05 7.36 -3.86
N CYS A 155 -8.91 8.17 -3.28
CA CYS A 155 -10.18 8.59 -3.86
C CYS A 155 -10.13 10.09 -4.19
N ASP A 156 -10.88 10.52 -5.20
CA ASP A 156 -10.97 11.95 -5.49
C ASP A 156 -11.86 12.69 -4.50
N ARG A 157 -12.94 12.04 -4.04
CA ARG A 157 -13.95 12.63 -3.15
C ARG A 157 -14.04 11.92 -1.81
N ASP A 158 -14.37 12.67 -0.76
CA ASP A 158 -14.56 12.15 0.60
C ASP A 158 -15.70 11.11 0.68
N GLU A 159 -16.79 11.33 -0.06
CA GLU A 159 -17.92 10.40 -0.14
C GLU A 159 -17.51 9.06 -0.75
N GLU A 160 -16.71 9.09 -1.82
CA GLU A 160 -16.17 7.86 -2.44
C GLU A 160 -15.22 7.13 -1.48
N ALA A 161 -14.39 7.87 -0.73
CA ALA A 161 -13.54 7.29 0.31
C ALA A 161 -14.37 6.64 1.43
N ALA A 162 -15.50 7.23 1.83
CA ALA A 162 -16.37 6.66 2.85
C ALA A 162 -17.02 5.35 2.37
N LEU A 163 -17.55 5.33 1.14
CA LEU A 163 -18.13 4.13 0.53
C LEU A 163 -17.09 3.02 0.38
N LEU A 164 -15.90 3.35 -0.14
CA LEU A 164 -14.84 2.37 -0.33
C LEU A 164 -14.39 1.73 1.00
N ARG A 165 -14.33 2.50 2.09
CA ARG A 165 -14.06 1.95 3.43
C ARG A 165 -15.15 0.96 3.87
N GLN A 166 -16.41 1.22 3.57
CA GLN A 166 -17.51 0.30 3.89
C GLN A 166 -17.39 -1.00 3.10
N GLU A 167 -17.08 -0.90 1.81
CA GLU A 167 -16.86 -2.06 0.92
C GLU A 167 -15.69 -2.92 1.39
N ILE A 168 -14.53 -2.31 1.68
CA ILE A 168 -13.37 -3.02 2.24
C ILE A 168 -13.74 -3.73 3.54
N ALA A 169 -14.46 -3.04 4.43
CA ALA A 169 -14.86 -3.63 5.69
C ALA A 169 -15.86 -4.79 5.49
N SER A 170 -16.72 -4.72 4.47
CA SER A 170 -17.61 -5.82 4.07
C SER A 170 -16.81 -7.03 3.57
N ALA A 171 -15.90 -6.80 2.62
CA ALA A 171 -15.06 -7.84 2.03
C ALA A 171 -14.19 -8.56 3.09
N VAL A 172 -13.60 -7.82 4.02
CA VAL A 172 -12.72 -8.37 5.06
C VAL A 172 -13.51 -9.05 6.20
N ARG A 173 -14.76 -8.65 6.47
CA ARG A 173 -15.60 -9.32 7.50
C ARG A 173 -16.15 -10.67 7.04
N ASN A 174 -16.45 -10.83 5.76
CA ASN A 174 -16.96 -12.08 5.18
C ASN A 174 -15.91 -13.21 5.10
N MET A 175 -14.79 -13.05 5.82
CA MET A 175 -13.68 -13.98 5.90
C MET A 175 -13.73 -14.88 7.14
N ARG A 176 -14.74 -14.72 8.01
CA ARG A 176 -14.96 -15.52 9.23
C ARG A 176 -15.93 -16.68 9.01
#